data_AF-A0A7S3DIW1-F1
#
_entry.id   AF-A0A7S3DIW1-F1
#
_cell.length_a   1.000
_cell.length_b   1.000
_cell.length_c   1.000
_cell.angle_alpha   90.00
_cell.angle_beta   90.00
_cell.angle_gamma   90.00
#
_symmetry.space_group_name_H-M   'P 1'
#
loop_
_entity.id
_entity.type
_entity.pdbx_description
1 polymer ?
#
loop_
_entity_poly.entity_id
_entity_poly.type
_entity_poly.pdbx_seq_one_letter_code
_entity_poly.pdbx_strand_id
1 'polypeptide(L)'
;MGNSKSKSAAKPPAFVGFDGAETSQADSAVLVAVQELVTLGQSIIFEIKDYPDSADTIREVMAAASEQKEKEALVLFKEKVEKIVTWLECQKKIAPAVGKLLAVASKASQEASLNIGRMKALVDGWASMLETAFAADTEKMKATTLMNEFSFFKRLASKNPDSALPADTMMEITQFLTNANAFTSAVIAAAAETLKSEADRSFLVFAGNVFDATLQQAHETSRCAHALAMTVVVYDHVYDSGAFHKKAKINVERYITDISKSAHSEDSEQALSAMKFWSKHFKSASTKKAITTLLK
;
A
#
# COMPACT_ATOMS: atom_id res chain seq x y z
N MET A 1 34.36 27.02 -31.12
CA MET A 1 34.44 26.28 -29.84
C MET A 1 33.57 26.99 -28.80
N GLY A 2 32.29 26.61 -28.71
CA GLY A 2 31.35 27.17 -27.74
C GLY A 2 30.88 26.06 -26.82
N ASN A 3 31.47 25.98 -25.62
CA ASN A 3 31.20 24.90 -24.67
C ASN A 3 29.94 25.24 -23.86
N SER A 4 28.79 24.72 -24.30
CA SER A 4 27.53 24.73 -23.56
C SER A 4 27.65 23.74 -22.39
N LYS A 5 28.04 24.24 -21.22
CA LYS A 5 27.92 23.48 -19.97
C LYS A 5 26.43 23.28 -19.66
N SER A 6 25.96 22.05 -19.84
CA SER A 6 24.68 21.58 -19.33
C SER A 6 24.64 21.83 -17.82
N LYS A 7 23.66 22.61 -17.35
CA LYS A 7 23.33 22.65 -15.93
C LYS A 7 22.93 21.24 -15.50
N SER A 8 23.83 20.57 -14.77
CA SER A 8 23.51 19.35 -14.04
C SER A 8 22.36 19.66 -13.09
N ALA A 9 21.21 18.99 -13.27
CA ALA A 9 20.13 19.05 -12.30
C ALA A 9 20.68 18.53 -10.96
N ALA A 10 20.61 19.34 -9.91
CA ALA A 10 21.08 18.94 -8.58
C ALA A 10 20.41 17.62 -8.17
N LYS A 11 21.22 16.65 -7.77
CA LYS A 11 20.72 15.36 -7.29
C LYS A 11 19.86 15.62 -6.03
N PRO A 12 18.63 15.11 -5.95
CA PRO A 12 17.80 15.28 -4.77
C PRO A 12 18.50 14.69 -3.54
N PRO A 13 18.34 15.31 -2.36
CA PRO A 13 18.97 14.82 -1.14
C PRO A 13 18.43 13.43 -0.79
N ALA A 14 19.30 12.52 -0.38
CA ALA A 14 18.88 11.32 0.33
C ALA A 14 18.51 11.69 1.77
N PHE A 15 17.55 10.99 2.34
CA PHE A 15 17.19 11.15 3.75
C PHE A 15 17.60 9.90 4.53
N VAL A 16 18.56 10.07 5.44
CA VAL A 16 19.03 9.06 6.39
C VAL A 16 18.61 9.50 7.80
N GLY A 17 17.90 8.66 8.57
CA GLY A 17 17.53 8.83 9.99
C GLY A 17 16.62 10.01 10.35
N PHE A 18 15.46 9.79 10.99
CA PHE A 18 14.40 10.78 11.19
C PHE A 18 14.42 11.52 12.54
N ASP A 19 15.50 12.22 12.86
CA ASP A 19 15.54 13.03 14.10
C ASP A 19 15.58 14.55 13.81
N GLY A 20 14.69 15.30 14.48
CA GLY A 20 14.82 16.75 14.70
C GLY A 20 14.19 17.70 13.68
N ALA A 21 13.10 17.34 13.01
CA ALA A 21 12.40 18.25 12.09
C ALA A 21 11.42 19.21 12.81
N GLU A 22 11.59 20.52 12.64
CA GLU A 22 10.55 21.51 12.96
C GLU A 22 9.37 21.31 12.01
N THR A 23 8.25 20.84 12.54
CA THR A 23 7.00 20.63 11.80
C THR A 23 5.94 21.62 12.28
N SER A 24 5.03 22.03 11.39
CA SER A 24 3.88 22.83 11.81
C SER A 24 2.91 21.96 12.61
N GLN A 25 2.05 22.58 13.44
CA GLN A 25 1.05 21.85 14.23
C GLN A 25 0.14 20.96 13.35
N ALA A 26 -0.19 21.41 12.13
CA ALA A 26 -0.99 20.64 11.19
C ALA A 26 -0.25 19.40 10.68
N ASP A 27 1.05 19.53 10.37
CA ASP A 27 1.88 18.40 9.96
C ASP A 27 2.01 17.41 11.13
N SER A 28 2.29 17.89 12.35
CA SER A 28 2.44 17.03 13.53
C SER A 28 1.17 16.23 13.82
N ALA A 29 -0.01 16.87 13.76
CA ALA A 29 -1.28 16.18 13.99
C ALA A 29 -1.54 15.07 12.96
N VAL A 30 -1.21 15.32 11.69
CA VAL A 30 -1.37 14.32 10.63
C VAL A 30 -0.35 13.19 10.78
N LEU A 31 0.90 13.49 11.12
CA LEU A 31 1.95 12.48 11.33
C LEU A 31 1.67 11.59 12.55
N VAL A 32 1.11 12.14 13.63
CA VAL A 32 0.65 11.35 14.79
C VAL A 32 -0.46 10.38 14.37
N ALA A 33 -1.47 10.87 13.65
CA ALA A 33 -2.56 10.02 13.16
C ALA A 33 -2.08 8.92 12.20
N VAL A 34 -1.09 9.24 11.35
CA VAL A 34 -0.40 8.24 10.51
C VAL A 34 0.28 7.20 11.38
N GLN A 35 1.04 7.61 12.40
CA GLN A 35 1.77 6.68 13.26
C GLN A 35 0.84 5.74 14.03
N GLU A 36 -0.28 6.25 14.56
CA GLU A 36 -1.30 5.43 15.23
C GLU A 36 -1.87 4.37 14.28
N LEU A 37 -2.17 4.76 13.03
CA LEU A 37 -2.68 3.85 12.02
C LEU A 37 -1.63 2.83 11.56
N VAL A 38 -0.36 3.22 11.46
CA VAL A 38 0.76 2.31 11.18
C VAL A 38 0.89 1.27 12.28
N THR A 39 0.80 1.66 13.55
CA THR A 39 0.83 0.72 14.69
C THR A 39 -0.35 -0.25 14.66
N LEU A 40 -1.57 0.24 14.36
CA LEU A 40 -2.73 -0.63 14.16
C LEU A 40 -2.51 -1.60 12.97
N GLY A 41 -1.97 -1.08 11.87
CA GLY A 41 -1.65 -1.87 10.68
C GLY A 41 -0.67 -2.99 10.97
N GLN A 42 0.38 -2.75 11.76
CA GLN A 42 1.34 -3.77 12.19
C GLN A 42 0.67 -4.92 12.96
N SER A 43 -0.26 -4.59 13.86
CA SER A 43 -1.04 -5.62 14.59
C SER A 43 -1.84 -6.49 13.61
N ILE A 44 -2.51 -5.87 12.64
CA ILE A 44 -3.35 -6.57 11.67
C ILE A 44 -2.51 -7.41 10.70
N ILE A 45 -1.37 -6.89 10.24
CA ILE A 45 -0.42 -7.64 9.40
C ILE A 45 0.02 -8.91 10.14
N PHE A 46 0.33 -8.81 11.43
CA PHE A 46 0.68 -9.96 12.25
C PHE A 46 -0.49 -10.96 12.35
N GLU A 47 -1.71 -10.50 12.61
CA GLU A 47 -2.89 -11.36 12.67
C GLU A 47 -3.22 -12.07 11.35
N ILE A 48 -3.05 -11.40 10.21
CA ILE A 48 -3.26 -12.00 8.88
C ILE A 48 -2.19 -13.07 8.63
N LYS A 49 -0.92 -12.76 8.95
CA LYS A 49 0.20 -13.66 8.77
C LYS A 49 0.07 -14.94 9.63
N ASP A 50 -0.41 -14.79 10.86
CA ASP A 50 -0.61 -15.90 11.81
C ASP A 50 -2.04 -16.48 11.75
N TYR A 51 -2.79 -16.20 10.68
CA TYR A 51 -4.18 -16.65 10.58
C TYR A 51 -4.25 -18.19 10.46
N PRO A 52 -4.87 -18.89 11.42
CA PRO A 52 -4.85 -20.35 11.45
C PRO A 52 -5.76 -20.94 10.37
N ASP A 53 -5.25 -21.89 9.58
CA ASP A 53 -6.07 -22.66 8.64
C ASP A 53 -7.11 -23.52 9.38
N SER A 54 -8.34 -23.57 8.86
CA SER A 54 -9.44 -24.37 9.41
C SER A 54 -10.07 -25.30 8.37
N ALA A 55 -9.33 -25.66 7.31
CA ALA A 55 -9.78 -26.59 6.27
C ALA A 55 -10.25 -27.95 6.83
N ASP A 56 -9.56 -28.52 7.82
CA ASP A 56 -9.95 -29.80 8.43
C ASP A 56 -11.25 -29.69 9.20
N THR A 57 -11.43 -28.62 10.00
CA THR A 57 -12.71 -28.34 10.68
C THR A 57 -13.86 -28.25 9.67
N ILE A 58 -13.66 -27.58 8.53
CA ILE A 58 -14.68 -27.50 7.47
C ILE A 58 -14.99 -28.91 6.93
N ARG A 59 -13.98 -29.73 6.65
CA ARG A 59 -14.17 -31.10 6.14
C ARG A 59 -14.95 -31.96 7.13
N GLU A 60 -14.60 -31.91 8.41
CA GLU A 60 -15.23 -32.70 9.46
C GLU A 60 -16.71 -32.35 9.64
N VAL A 61 -17.04 -31.05 9.65
CA VAL A 61 -18.43 -30.59 9.76
C VAL A 61 -19.22 -30.97 8.52
N MET A 62 -18.63 -30.86 7.33
CA MET A 62 -19.29 -31.24 6.07
C MET A 62 -19.50 -32.77 5.93
N ALA A 63 -18.60 -33.59 6.47
CA ALA A 63 -18.66 -35.05 6.35
C ALA A 63 -19.65 -35.70 7.34
N ALA A 64 -19.80 -35.14 8.54
CA ALA A 64 -20.65 -35.70 9.59
C ALA A 64 -21.39 -34.58 10.33
N ALA A 65 -22.23 -33.85 9.59
CA ALA A 65 -22.99 -32.72 10.11
C ALA A 65 -23.92 -33.16 11.26
N SER A 66 -23.74 -32.55 12.42
CA SER A 66 -24.65 -32.61 13.56
C SER A 66 -24.90 -31.20 14.06
N GLU A 67 -26.04 -30.98 14.70
CA GLU A 67 -26.39 -29.64 15.25
C GLU A 67 -25.30 -29.12 16.20
N GLN A 68 -24.71 -30.01 17.01
CA GLN A 68 -23.63 -29.66 17.93
C GLN A 68 -22.37 -29.19 17.18
N LYS A 69 -21.92 -29.95 16.17
CA LYS A 69 -20.73 -29.60 15.37
C LYS A 69 -20.94 -28.32 14.56
N GLU A 70 -22.15 -28.11 14.02
CA GLU A 70 -22.49 -26.87 13.31
C GLU A 70 -22.45 -25.66 14.25
N LYS A 71 -22.93 -25.79 15.50
CA LYS A 71 -22.87 -24.72 16.50
C LYS A 71 -21.43 -24.40 16.92
N GLU A 72 -20.61 -25.41 17.21
CA GLU A 72 -19.20 -25.23 17.55
C GLU A 72 -18.42 -24.54 16.41
N ALA A 73 -18.65 -24.99 15.18
CA ALA A 73 -18.07 -24.36 13.99
C ALA A 73 -18.55 -22.92 13.82
N LEU A 74 -19.84 -22.65 14.04
CA LEU A 74 -20.40 -21.31 13.93
C LEU A 74 -19.73 -20.33 14.91
N VAL A 75 -19.47 -20.75 16.15
CA VAL A 75 -18.73 -19.94 17.14
C VAL A 75 -17.31 -19.65 16.65
N LEU A 76 -16.56 -20.68 16.26
CA LEU A 76 -15.18 -20.54 15.77
C LEU A 76 -15.09 -19.58 14.56
N PHE A 77 -15.95 -19.78 13.56
CA PHE A 77 -15.92 -18.98 12.35
C PHE A 77 -16.46 -17.57 12.59
N LYS A 78 -17.34 -17.35 13.58
CA LYS A 78 -17.75 -16.01 13.97
C LYS A 78 -16.58 -15.19 14.52
N GLU A 79 -15.78 -15.76 15.42
CA GLU A 79 -14.57 -15.09 15.95
C GLU A 79 -13.57 -14.72 14.84
N LYS A 80 -13.36 -15.64 13.89
CA LYS A 80 -12.54 -15.38 12.70
C LYS A 80 -13.09 -14.23 11.86
N VAL A 81 -14.40 -14.15 11.68
CA VAL A 81 -15.04 -13.06 10.93
C VAL A 81 -14.94 -11.73 11.68
N GLU A 82 -15.02 -11.71 13.01
CA GLU A 82 -14.80 -10.51 13.82
C GLU A 82 -13.38 -9.93 13.63
N LYS A 83 -12.36 -10.79 13.46
CA LYS A 83 -11.02 -10.34 13.06
C LYS A 83 -11.04 -9.69 11.67
N ILE A 84 -11.67 -10.34 10.68
CA ILE A 84 -11.78 -9.79 9.32
C ILE A 84 -12.49 -8.43 9.31
N VAL A 85 -13.52 -8.25 10.14
CA VAL A 85 -14.20 -6.95 10.33
C VAL A 85 -13.21 -5.91 10.87
N THR A 86 -12.41 -6.25 11.87
CA THR A 86 -11.37 -5.36 12.42
C THR A 86 -10.36 -4.93 11.34
N TRP A 87 -9.95 -5.86 10.47
CA TRP A 87 -9.04 -5.59 9.37
C TRP A 87 -9.67 -4.65 8.33
N LEU A 88 -10.93 -4.88 7.99
CA LEU A 88 -11.72 -4.02 7.10
C LEU A 88 -11.86 -2.61 7.67
N GLU A 89 -12.18 -2.46 8.96
CA GLU A 89 -12.29 -1.15 9.60
C GLU A 89 -10.94 -0.40 9.62
N CYS A 90 -9.81 -1.11 9.77
CA CYS A 90 -8.50 -0.50 9.56
C CYS A 90 -8.27 -0.06 8.11
N GLN A 91 -8.64 -0.91 7.14
CA GLN A 91 -8.52 -0.57 5.72
C GLN A 91 -9.32 0.69 5.37
N LYS A 92 -10.53 0.86 5.92
CA LYS A 92 -11.36 2.06 5.74
C LYS A 92 -10.72 3.34 6.29
N LYS A 93 -9.85 3.24 7.30
CA LYS A 93 -9.11 4.39 7.88
C LYS A 93 -7.93 4.85 7.01
N ILE A 94 -7.43 4.04 6.08
CA ILE A 94 -6.29 4.40 5.22
C ILE A 94 -6.61 5.61 4.36
N ALA A 95 -7.74 5.60 3.64
CA ALA A 95 -8.02 6.67 2.68
C ALA A 95 -8.09 8.06 3.35
N PRO A 96 -8.82 8.26 4.47
CA PRO A 96 -8.81 9.53 5.19
C PRO A 96 -7.42 9.97 5.68
N ALA A 97 -6.61 9.05 6.22
CA ALA A 97 -5.27 9.36 6.72
C ALA A 97 -4.32 9.77 5.58
N VAL A 98 -4.31 8.99 4.50
CA VAL A 98 -3.54 9.28 3.28
C VAL A 98 -3.96 10.60 2.66
N GLY A 99 -5.26 10.88 2.55
CA GLY A 99 -5.74 12.13 1.96
C GLY A 99 -5.26 13.36 2.73
N LYS A 100 -5.33 13.32 4.08
CA LYS A 100 -4.80 14.40 4.94
C LYS A 100 -3.29 14.57 4.78
N LEU A 101 -2.54 13.46 4.78
CA LEU A 101 -1.09 13.47 4.59
C LEU A 101 -0.71 14.08 3.23
N LEU A 102 -1.34 13.62 2.15
CA LEU A 102 -1.07 14.12 0.81
C LEU A 102 -1.45 15.59 0.65
N ALA A 103 -2.54 16.05 1.26
CA ALA A 103 -2.94 17.46 1.20
C ALA A 103 -1.85 18.37 1.81
N VAL A 104 -1.32 17.97 2.96
CA VAL A 104 -0.25 18.71 3.66
C VAL A 104 1.08 18.61 2.88
N ALA A 105 1.46 17.40 2.48
CA ALA A 105 2.72 17.14 1.78
C ALA A 105 2.78 17.80 0.40
N SER A 106 1.66 17.80 -0.31
CA SER A 106 1.52 18.47 -1.59
C SER A 106 1.70 19.98 -1.46
N LYS A 107 1.04 20.62 -0.49
CA LYS A 107 1.22 22.05 -0.21
C LYS A 107 2.66 22.38 0.16
N ALA A 108 3.26 21.59 1.06
CA ALA A 108 4.64 21.79 1.49
C ALA A 108 5.64 21.69 0.32
N SER A 109 5.41 20.78 -0.63
CA SER A 109 6.26 20.62 -1.81
C SER A 109 6.22 21.79 -2.80
N GLN A 110 5.21 22.65 -2.71
CA GLN A 110 5.00 23.81 -3.58
C GLN A 110 5.48 25.12 -2.96
N GLU A 111 5.93 25.11 -1.69
CA GLU A 111 6.40 26.31 -1.01
C GLU A 111 7.70 26.84 -1.64
N ALA A 112 7.82 28.17 -1.77
CA ALA A 112 8.95 28.82 -2.42
C ALA A 112 10.30 28.52 -1.72
N SER A 113 10.28 28.30 -0.41
CA SER A 113 11.41 27.84 0.39
C SER A 113 11.12 26.45 0.94
N LEU A 114 11.79 25.44 0.39
CA LEU A 114 11.62 24.06 0.83
C LEU A 114 12.23 23.84 2.22
N ASN A 115 11.39 23.61 3.24
CA ASN A 115 11.89 23.13 4.54
C ASN A 115 12.20 21.63 4.43
N ILE A 116 13.48 21.30 4.37
CA ILE A 116 13.97 19.93 4.17
C ILE A 116 13.56 19.01 5.32
N GLY A 117 13.63 19.47 6.57
CA GLY A 117 13.25 18.67 7.74
C GLY A 117 11.76 18.32 7.71
N ARG A 118 10.90 19.30 7.43
CA ARG A 118 9.46 19.12 7.27
C ARG A 118 9.14 18.13 6.14
N MET A 119 9.73 18.33 4.95
CA MET A 119 9.52 17.44 3.81
C MET A 119 9.99 16.02 4.09
N LYS A 120 11.10 15.85 4.81
CA LYS A 120 11.60 14.56 5.24
C LYS A 120 10.59 13.83 6.12
N ALA A 121 10.02 14.50 7.13
CA ALA A 121 8.99 13.92 8.00
C ALA A 121 7.73 13.50 7.21
N LEU A 122 7.30 14.32 6.24
CA LEU A 122 6.14 14.03 5.39
C LEU A 122 6.40 12.87 4.42
N VAL A 123 7.61 12.76 3.86
CA VAL A 123 8.01 11.62 3.03
C VAL A 123 8.12 10.34 3.86
N ASP A 124 8.56 10.42 5.12
CA ASP A 124 8.58 9.27 6.02
C ASP A 124 7.17 8.76 6.33
N GLY A 125 6.25 9.66 6.69
CA GLY A 125 4.85 9.32 6.88
C GLY A 125 4.24 8.68 5.62
N TRP A 126 4.64 9.17 4.44
CA TRP A 126 4.23 8.58 3.16
C TRP A 126 4.78 7.17 2.97
N ALA A 127 6.07 6.96 3.26
CA ALA A 127 6.69 5.64 3.21
C ALA A 127 6.00 4.65 4.15
N SER A 128 5.74 5.04 5.41
CA SER A 128 5.10 4.19 6.41
C SER A 128 3.68 3.78 6.00
N MET A 129 2.90 4.70 5.42
CA MET A 129 1.57 4.36 4.92
C MET A 129 1.61 3.40 3.72
N LEU A 130 2.55 3.61 2.79
CA LEU A 130 2.72 2.72 1.63
C LEU A 130 3.18 1.33 2.04
N GLU A 131 4.16 1.25 2.94
CA GLU A 131 4.68 -0.01 3.47
C GLU A 131 3.61 -0.79 4.23
N THR A 132 2.83 -0.10 5.08
CA THR A 132 1.72 -0.72 5.81
C THR A 132 0.69 -1.31 4.83
N ALA A 133 0.28 -0.56 3.80
CA ALA A 133 -0.68 -1.03 2.82
C ALA A 133 -0.12 -2.20 1.98
N PHE A 134 1.13 -2.10 1.54
CA PHE A 134 1.82 -3.13 0.76
C PHE A 134 1.95 -4.44 1.55
N ALA A 135 2.42 -4.36 2.80
CA ALA A 135 2.59 -5.54 3.66
C ALA A 135 1.26 -6.20 3.99
N ALA A 136 0.22 -5.42 4.31
CA ALA A 136 -1.11 -5.95 4.58
C ALA A 136 -1.71 -6.69 3.38
N ASP A 137 -1.61 -6.11 2.18
CA ASP A 137 -2.07 -6.79 0.96
C ASP A 137 -1.23 -8.05 0.64
N THR A 138 0.09 -7.98 0.84
CA THR A 138 0.99 -9.12 0.61
C THR A 138 0.64 -10.31 1.50
N GLU A 139 0.44 -10.09 2.80
CA GLU A 139 0.04 -11.16 3.72
C GLU A 139 -1.39 -11.63 3.43
N LYS A 140 -2.32 -10.72 3.12
CA LYS A 140 -3.70 -11.08 2.75
C LYS A 140 -3.76 -11.96 1.51
N MET A 141 -2.91 -11.71 0.51
CA MET A 141 -2.83 -12.53 -0.70
C MET A 141 -2.29 -13.95 -0.41
N LYS A 142 -1.40 -14.10 0.58
CA LYS A 142 -0.90 -15.42 1.03
C LYS A 142 -1.98 -16.21 1.78
N ALA A 143 -2.87 -15.53 2.49
CA ALA A 143 -3.98 -16.12 3.24
C ALA A 143 -5.15 -16.59 2.33
N THR A 144 -4.87 -17.55 1.45
CA THR A 144 -5.78 -18.02 0.39
C THR A 144 -7.06 -18.70 0.89
N THR A 145 -7.11 -19.13 2.16
CA THR A 145 -8.27 -19.81 2.75
C THR A 145 -9.37 -18.87 3.21
N LEU A 146 -9.07 -17.57 3.43
CA LEU A 146 -9.98 -16.59 4.02
C LEU A 146 -11.36 -16.55 3.34
N MET A 147 -11.39 -16.51 2.01
CA MET A 147 -12.64 -16.40 1.25
C MET A 147 -13.50 -17.68 1.36
N ASN A 148 -12.85 -18.85 1.43
CA ASN A 148 -13.53 -20.13 1.57
C ASN A 148 -14.11 -20.28 2.98
N GLU A 149 -13.34 -19.92 4.00
CA GLU A 149 -13.78 -19.93 5.40
C GLU A 149 -14.95 -18.95 5.63
N PHE A 150 -14.87 -17.73 5.07
CA PHE A 150 -15.98 -16.79 5.15
C PHE A 150 -17.23 -17.27 4.41
N SER A 151 -17.05 -17.95 3.27
CA SER A 151 -18.17 -18.56 2.55
C SER A 151 -18.82 -19.71 3.34
N PHE A 152 -18.03 -20.45 4.11
CA PHE A 152 -18.53 -21.48 5.02
C PHE A 152 -19.30 -20.86 6.20
N PHE A 153 -18.76 -19.80 6.82
CA PHE A 153 -19.48 -19.03 7.85
C PHE A 153 -20.87 -18.58 7.37
N LYS A 154 -20.96 -17.98 6.18
CA LYS A 154 -22.26 -17.53 5.60
C LYS A 154 -23.29 -18.67 5.50
N ARG A 155 -22.84 -19.89 5.19
CA ARG A 155 -23.72 -21.07 5.09
C ARG A 155 -24.19 -21.55 6.47
N LEU A 156 -23.35 -21.47 7.49
CA LEU A 156 -23.75 -21.81 8.86
C LEU A 156 -24.70 -20.77 9.44
N ALA A 157 -24.40 -19.48 9.22
CA ALA A 157 -25.20 -18.37 9.72
C ALA A 157 -26.59 -18.28 9.07
N SER A 158 -26.75 -18.70 7.80
CA SER A 158 -28.08 -18.71 7.16
C SER A 158 -29.06 -19.69 7.81
N LYS A 159 -28.56 -20.73 8.50
CA LYS A 159 -29.36 -21.66 9.30
C LYS A 159 -29.61 -21.16 10.73
N ASN A 160 -28.90 -20.12 11.16
CA ASN A 160 -28.90 -19.60 12.54
C ASN A 160 -29.03 -18.06 12.52
N PRO A 161 -30.26 -17.52 12.34
CA PRO A 161 -30.49 -16.10 12.09
C PRO A 161 -29.85 -15.16 13.12
N ASP A 162 -29.81 -15.55 14.39
CA ASP A 162 -29.21 -14.76 15.48
C ASP A 162 -27.69 -14.57 15.35
N SER A 163 -27.03 -15.37 14.52
CA SER A 163 -25.59 -15.30 14.25
C SER A 163 -25.27 -14.64 12.91
N ALA A 164 -26.30 -14.25 12.14
CA ALA A 164 -26.10 -13.59 10.86
C ALA A 164 -25.59 -12.16 11.05
N LEU A 165 -24.59 -11.77 10.26
CA LEU A 165 -24.16 -10.38 10.15
C LEU A 165 -25.14 -9.58 9.27
N PRO A 166 -25.20 -8.25 9.42
CA PRO A 166 -25.93 -7.40 8.50
C PRO A 166 -25.51 -7.63 7.05
N ALA A 167 -26.47 -7.55 6.12
CA ALA A 167 -26.22 -7.80 4.70
C ALA A 167 -25.10 -6.91 4.12
N ASP A 168 -25.09 -5.64 4.50
CA ASP A 168 -24.08 -4.67 4.06
C ASP A 168 -22.68 -5.08 4.55
N THR A 169 -22.55 -5.47 5.83
CA THR A 169 -21.28 -5.96 6.38
C THR A 169 -20.79 -7.21 5.63
N MET A 170 -21.68 -8.15 5.31
CA MET A 170 -21.30 -9.35 4.53
C MET A 170 -20.82 -9.00 3.11
N MET A 171 -21.44 -8.00 2.49
CA MET A 171 -21.03 -7.49 1.17
C MET A 171 -19.66 -6.83 1.24
N GLU A 172 -19.42 -5.96 2.22
CA GLU A 172 -18.14 -5.28 2.40
C GLU A 172 -17.00 -6.27 2.69
N ILE A 173 -17.23 -7.27 3.57
CA ILE A 173 -16.25 -8.34 3.80
C ILE A 173 -15.96 -9.10 2.50
N THR A 174 -17.00 -9.42 1.73
CA THR A 174 -16.82 -10.10 0.43
C THR A 174 -15.95 -9.26 -0.51
N GLN A 175 -16.23 -7.96 -0.63
CA GLN A 175 -15.46 -7.05 -1.48
C GLN A 175 -14.01 -6.92 -0.99
N PHE A 176 -13.80 -6.80 0.31
CA PHE A 176 -12.48 -6.74 0.92
C PHE A 176 -11.67 -8.01 0.64
N LEU A 177 -12.23 -9.20 0.89
CA LEU A 177 -11.54 -10.47 0.69
C LEU A 177 -11.24 -10.72 -0.79
N THR A 178 -12.16 -10.39 -1.70
CA THR A 178 -11.99 -10.58 -3.15
C THR A 178 -11.01 -9.58 -3.79
N ASN A 179 -10.86 -8.38 -3.24
CA ASN A 179 -9.88 -7.42 -3.73
C ASN A 179 -8.46 -7.82 -3.27
N ALA A 180 -7.62 -8.25 -4.22
CA ALA A 180 -6.25 -8.68 -3.95
C ALA A 180 -5.36 -7.59 -3.33
N ASN A 181 -5.64 -6.31 -3.62
CA ASN A 181 -4.86 -5.18 -3.12
C ASN A 181 -5.76 -4.12 -2.45
N ALA A 182 -6.60 -4.56 -1.51
CA ALA A 182 -7.62 -3.75 -0.84
C ALA A 182 -7.04 -2.54 -0.08
N PHE A 183 -5.91 -2.71 0.60
CA PHE A 183 -5.28 -1.62 1.36
C PHE A 183 -4.62 -0.61 0.42
N THR A 184 -3.88 -1.10 -0.57
CA THR A 184 -3.26 -0.30 -1.65
C THR A 184 -4.31 0.47 -2.46
N SER A 185 -5.44 -0.16 -2.77
CA SER A 185 -6.55 0.48 -3.48
C SER A 185 -7.09 1.70 -2.72
N ALA A 186 -7.14 1.65 -1.38
CA ALA A 186 -7.53 2.81 -0.58
C ALA A 186 -6.51 3.96 -0.67
N VAL A 187 -5.20 3.63 -0.66
CA VAL A 187 -4.14 4.63 -0.88
C VAL A 187 -4.30 5.30 -2.25
N ILE A 188 -4.50 4.51 -3.30
CA ILE A 188 -4.69 4.99 -4.67
C ILE A 188 -5.93 5.89 -4.77
N ALA A 189 -7.06 5.45 -4.22
CA ALA A 189 -8.31 6.21 -4.24
C ALA A 189 -8.13 7.57 -3.55
N ALA A 190 -7.54 7.60 -2.35
CA ALA A 190 -7.26 8.84 -1.63
C ALA A 190 -6.30 9.75 -2.39
N ALA A 191 -5.27 9.20 -3.04
CA ALA A 191 -4.36 9.98 -3.87
C ALA A 191 -5.05 10.58 -5.09
N ALA A 192 -5.92 9.82 -5.77
CA ALA A 192 -6.71 10.31 -6.89
C ALA A 192 -7.73 11.38 -6.47
N GLU A 193 -8.27 11.28 -5.26
CA GLU A 193 -9.16 12.28 -4.66
C GLU A 193 -8.42 13.56 -4.24
N THR A 194 -7.19 13.44 -3.76
CA THR A 194 -6.45 14.58 -3.20
C THR A 194 -5.61 15.31 -4.23
N LEU A 195 -4.95 14.58 -5.15
CA LEU A 195 -3.94 15.14 -6.07
C LEU A 195 -4.57 15.52 -7.41
N LYS A 196 -5.36 16.59 -7.40
CA LYS A 196 -6.18 17.01 -8.55
C LYS A 196 -5.41 17.73 -9.64
N SER A 197 -4.39 18.51 -9.29
CA SER A 197 -3.59 19.28 -10.26
C SER A 197 -2.20 18.70 -10.50
N GLU A 198 -1.56 19.13 -11.57
CA GLU A 198 -0.15 18.83 -11.87
C GLU A 198 0.79 19.29 -10.75
N ALA A 199 0.49 20.43 -10.13
CA ALA A 199 1.24 20.95 -8.99
C ALA A 199 1.06 20.04 -7.77
N ASP A 200 -0.16 19.53 -7.55
CA ASP A 200 -0.41 18.70 -6.38
C ASP A 200 0.36 17.39 -6.43
N ARG A 201 0.39 16.79 -7.62
CA ARG A 201 1.05 15.51 -7.88
C ARG A 201 2.58 15.61 -7.87
N SER A 202 3.15 16.81 -7.86
CA SER A 202 4.61 17.02 -7.82
C SER A 202 5.27 16.38 -6.60
N PHE A 203 4.54 16.26 -5.48
CA PHE A 203 4.99 15.53 -4.30
C PHE A 203 5.37 14.08 -4.60
N LEU A 204 4.64 13.36 -5.47
CA LEU A 204 4.96 11.97 -5.82
C LEU A 204 6.29 11.87 -6.58
N VAL A 205 6.59 12.85 -7.43
CA VAL A 205 7.88 12.93 -8.13
C VAL A 205 9.01 13.19 -7.12
N PHE A 206 8.78 14.11 -6.18
CA PHE A 206 9.73 14.40 -5.11
C PHE A 206 10.00 13.16 -4.24
N ALA A 207 8.95 12.52 -3.72
CA ALA A 207 9.06 11.33 -2.88
C ALA A 207 9.77 10.17 -3.60
N GLY A 208 9.39 9.87 -4.86
CA GLY A 208 10.05 8.82 -5.64
C GLY A 208 11.55 9.08 -5.83
N ASN A 209 11.94 10.33 -6.09
CA ASN A 209 13.34 10.71 -6.19
C ASN A 209 14.12 10.61 -4.87
N VAL A 210 13.47 10.92 -3.75
CA VAL A 210 14.05 10.75 -2.41
C VAL A 210 14.29 9.28 -2.11
N PHE A 211 13.29 8.42 -2.34
CA PHE A 211 13.44 6.98 -2.12
C PHE A 211 14.53 6.38 -3.00
N ASP A 212 14.60 6.76 -4.28
CA ASP A 212 15.68 6.37 -5.18
C ASP A 212 17.07 6.81 -4.67
N ALA A 213 17.19 8.03 -4.15
CA ALA A 213 18.44 8.53 -3.60
C ALA A 213 18.86 7.80 -2.31
N THR A 214 17.91 7.51 -1.41
CA THR A 214 18.16 6.73 -0.18
C THR A 214 18.56 5.30 -0.51
N LEU A 215 17.89 4.70 -1.51
CA LEU A 215 18.18 3.34 -1.97
C LEU A 215 19.60 3.20 -2.54
N GLN A 216 20.06 4.20 -3.30
CA GLN A 216 21.44 4.26 -3.82
C GLN A 216 22.50 4.43 -2.72
N GLN A 217 22.12 4.92 -1.55
CA GLN A 217 23.00 5.02 -0.38
C GLN A 217 23.00 3.74 0.47
N ALA A 218 22.33 2.68 0.02
CA ALA A 218 22.20 1.39 0.70
C ALA A 218 21.64 1.50 2.13
N HIS A 219 20.78 2.50 2.37
CA HIS A 219 20.09 2.69 3.65
C HIS A 219 18.64 2.22 3.55
N GLU A 220 18.13 1.51 4.57
CA GLU A 220 16.74 1.03 4.64
C GLU A 220 16.23 0.41 3.32
N THR A 221 17.02 -0.48 2.73
CA THR A 221 16.86 -0.86 1.30
C THR A 221 15.54 -1.54 0.99
N SER A 222 15.03 -2.42 1.86
CA SER A 222 13.74 -3.10 1.67
C SER A 222 12.56 -2.12 1.75
N ARG A 223 12.48 -1.34 2.83
CA ARG A 223 11.44 -0.32 3.05
C ARG A 223 11.42 0.72 1.92
N CYS A 224 12.59 1.22 1.52
CA CYS A 224 12.71 2.18 0.42
C CYS A 224 12.33 1.56 -0.93
N ALA A 225 12.67 0.29 -1.18
CA ALA A 225 12.28 -0.40 -2.41
C ALA A 225 10.76 -0.56 -2.51
N HIS A 226 10.09 -0.98 -1.44
CA HIS A 226 8.62 -1.08 -1.39
C HIS A 226 7.97 0.31 -1.54
N ALA A 227 8.43 1.31 -0.80
CA ALA A 227 7.91 2.68 -0.88
C ALA A 227 8.11 3.31 -2.27
N LEU A 228 9.24 3.06 -2.92
CA LEU A 228 9.52 3.51 -4.29
C LEU A 228 8.59 2.84 -5.29
N ALA A 229 8.47 1.51 -5.25
CA ALA A 229 7.56 0.75 -6.11
C ALA A 229 6.10 1.21 -5.95
N MET A 230 5.65 1.39 -4.71
CA MET A 230 4.29 1.83 -4.41
C MET A 230 4.04 3.29 -4.78
N THR A 231 5.05 4.16 -4.68
CA THR A 231 4.96 5.53 -5.22
C THR A 231 4.79 5.51 -6.73
N VAL A 232 5.45 4.60 -7.45
CA VAL A 232 5.24 4.41 -8.89
C VAL A 232 3.83 3.92 -9.19
N VAL A 233 3.31 2.95 -8.43
CA VAL A 233 1.94 2.47 -8.58
C VAL A 233 0.95 3.62 -8.39
N VAL A 234 1.06 4.39 -7.30
CA VAL A 234 0.17 5.54 -7.04
C VAL A 234 0.30 6.58 -8.16
N TYR A 235 1.52 6.93 -8.58
CA TYR A 235 1.76 7.83 -9.71
C TYR A 235 1.03 7.35 -10.97
N ASP A 236 1.15 6.07 -11.28
CA ASP A 236 0.55 5.47 -12.48
C ASP A 236 -0.97 5.56 -12.49
N HIS A 237 -1.62 5.55 -11.33
CA HIS A 237 -3.07 5.69 -11.23
C HIS A 237 -3.55 7.15 -11.28
N VAL A 238 -2.78 8.11 -10.75
CA VAL A 238 -3.20 9.51 -10.65
C VAL A 238 -2.82 10.36 -11.87
N TYR A 239 -1.82 9.96 -12.66
CA TYR A 239 -1.45 10.64 -13.90
C TYR A 239 -2.11 10.01 -15.13
N ASP A 240 -2.68 10.84 -16.00
CA ASP A 240 -3.42 10.38 -17.20
C ASP A 240 -2.58 9.54 -18.16
N SER A 241 -1.29 9.88 -18.29
CA SER A 241 -0.35 9.12 -19.13
C SER A 241 0.27 7.92 -18.41
N GLY A 242 0.11 7.80 -17.09
CA GLY A 242 0.77 6.79 -16.28
C GLY A 242 2.28 6.98 -16.08
N ALA A 243 2.86 6.10 -15.27
CA ALA A 243 4.26 6.06 -14.90
C ALA A 243 5.18 5.53 -16.01
N PHE A 244 4.64 4.69 -16.90
CA PHE A 244 5.43 3.93 -17.86
C PHE A 244 5.49 4.56 -19.25
N HIS A 245 4.82 5.70 -19.43
CA HIS A 245 4.82 6.45 -20.67
C HIS A 245 6.07 7.33 -20.80
N LYS A 246 6.50 7.63 -22.02
CA LYS A 246 7.70 8.45 -22.30
C LYS A 246 7.65 9.88 -21.76
N LYS A 247 6.45 10.40 -21.47
CA LYS A 247 6.24 11.75 -20.90
C LYS A 247 6.14 11.73 -19.37
N ALA A 248 6.29 10.58 -18.71
CA ALA A 248 6.29 10.51 -17.26
C ALA A 248 7.40 11.38 -16.69
N LYS A 249 7.13 12.03 -15.56
CA LYS A 249 8.08 12.92 -14.88
C LYS A 249 9.06 12.18 -13.96
N ILE A 250 8.90 10.87 -13.85
CA ILE A 250 9.73 9.97 -13.07
C ILE A 250 10.57 9.08 -13.99
N ASN A 251 11.76 8.70 -13.53
CA ASN A 251 12.63 7.80 -14.26
C ASN A 251 12.39 6.34 -13.80
N VAL A 252 11.27 5.77 -14.23
CA VAL A 252 10.86 4.42 -13.81
C VAL A 252 11.87 3.34 -14.21
N GLU A 253 12.58 3.49 -15.34
CA GLU A 253 13.64 2.54 -15.77
C GLU A 253 14.80 2.51 -14.77
N ARG A 254 15.21 3.68 -14.28
CA ARG A 254 16.21 3.80 -13.21
C ARG A 254 15.69 3.21 -11.90
N TYR A 255 14.47 3.55 -11.50
CA TYR A 255 13.90 3.04 -10.26
C TYR A 255 13.83 1.51 -10.23
N ILE A 256 13.41 0.87 -11.34
CA ILE A 256 13.42 -0.60 -11.46
C ILE A 256 14.84 -1.15 -11.32
N THR A 257 15.81 -0.51 -11.99
CA THR A 257 17.21 -0.93 -11.94
C THR A 257 17.79 -0.84 -10.54
N ASP A 258 17.46 0.24 -9.82
CA ASP A 258 18.01 0.49 -8.49
C ASP A 258 17.36 -0.43 -7.46
N ILE A 259 16.03 -0.64 -7.50
CA ILE A 259 15.32 -1.66 -6.71
C ILE A 259 15.97 -3.03 -6.89
N SER A 260 16.25 -3.43 -8.12
CA SER A 260 16.83 -4.74 -8.44
C SER A 260 18.25 -4.94 -7.86
N LYS A 261 18.98 -3.88 -7.53
CA LYS A 261 20.38 -3.93 -7.08
C LYS A 261 20.55 -3.77 -5.57
N SER A 262 19.60 -3.11 -4.92
CA SER A 262 19.80 -2.58 -3.55
C SER A 262 19.13 -3.40 -2.45
N ALA A 263 18.02 -4.09 -2.75
CA ALA A 263 17.26 -4.83 -1.75
C ALA A 263 17.60 -6.33 -1.77
N HIS A 264 17.22 -7.06 -0.73
CA HIS A 264 17.26 -8.52 -0.76
C HIS A 264 16.47 -9.05 -1.96
N SER A 265 16.84 -10.21 -2.49
CA SER A 265 16.24 -10.73 -3.73
C SER A 265 14.71 -10.85 -3.61
N GLU A 266 14.22 -11.33 -2.46
CA GLU A 266 12.79 -11.47 -2.21
C GLU A 266 12.07 -10.11 -2.13
N ASP A 267 12.60 -9.16 -1.36
CA ASP A 267 11.99 -7.82 -1.24
C ASP A 267 11.94 -7.08 -2.57
N SER A 268 13.01 -7.21 -3.37
CA SER A 268 13.09 -6.66 -4.71
C SER A 268 12.03 -7.28 -5.62
N GLU A 269 11.92 -8.61 -5.62
CA GLU A 269 10.93 -9.33 -6.43
C GLU A 269 9.49 -8.95 -6.06
N GLN A 270 9.20 -8.78 -4.77
CA GLN A 270 7.88 -8.36 -4.30
C GLN A 270 7.57 -6.91 -4.73
N ALA A 271 8.51 -5.97 -4.56
CA ALA A 271 8.38 -4.58 -5.05
C ALA A 271 8.10 -4.53 -6.56
N LEU A 272 8.92 -5.22 -7.35
CA LEU A 272 8.79 -5.24 -8.80
C LEU A 272 7.49 -5.93 -9.24
N SER A 273 7.06 -6.97 -8.53
CA SER A 273 5.78 -7.63 -8.78
C SER A 273 4.59 -6.70 -8.54
N ALA A 274 4.59 -5.90 -7.47
CA ALA A 274 3.56 -4.89 -7.26
C ALA A 274 3.51 -3.88 -8.42
N MET A 275 4.66 -3.42 -8.93
CA MET A 275 4.69 -2.56 -10.12
C MET A 275 4.07 -3.25 -11.35
N LYS A 276 4.28 -4.55 -11.55
CA LYS A 276 3.71 -5.32 -12.68
C LYS A 276 2.21 -5.51 -12.55
N PHE A 277 1.73 -5.85 -11.35
CA PHE A 277 0.37 -6.34 -11.15
C PHE A 277 -0.61 -5.29 -10.64
N TRP A 278 -0.14 -4.27 -9.91
CA TRP A 278 -1.01 -3.25 -9.30
C TRP A 278 -1.05 -1.93 -10.07
N SER A 279 -0.14 -1.74 -11.04
CA SER A 279 -0.16 -0.58 -11.93
C SER A 279 -1.31 -0.63 -12.94
N LYS A 280 -1.87 0.53 -13.28
CA LYS A 280 -2.97 0.73 -14.23
C LYS A 280 -2.53 0.65 -15.69
N HIS A 281 -1.41 1.29 -16.05
CA HIS A 281 -0.99 1.49 -17.44
C HIS A 281 0.17 0.58 -17.87
N PHE A 282 0.74 -0.24 -16.97
CA PHE A 282 1.86 -1.13 -17.30
C PHE A 282 1.57 -2.04 -18.50
N LYS A 283 0.35 -2.58 -18.59
CA LYS A 283 -0.10 -3.44 -19.70
C LYS A 283 -0.51 -2.67 -20.97
N SER A 284 -0.39 -1.35 -21.00
CA SER A 284 -0.77 -0.54 -22.16
C SER A 284 0.23 -0.69 -23.31
N ALA A 285 -0.23 -0.52 -24.55
CA ALA A 285 0.65 -0.49 -25.73
C ALA A 285 1.66 0.68 -25.71
N SER A 286 1.44 1.67 -24.83
CA SER A 286 2.27 2.87 -24.70
C SER A 286 3.47 2.68 -23.76
N THR A 287 3.51 1.56 -23.03
CA THR A 287 4.63 1.16 -22.16
C THR A 287 5.88 0.95 -22.99
N LYS A 288 7.01 1.54 -22.55
CA LYS A 288 8.29 1.36 -23.25
C LYS A 288 8.75 -0.10 -23.21
N LYS A 289 9.24 -0.61 -24.34
CA LYS A 289 9.79 -1.98 -24.45
C LYS A 289 10.89 -2.28 -23.42
N ALA A 290 11.78 -1.32 -23.15
CA ALA A 290 12.84 -1.48 -22.15
C ALA A 290 12.29 -1.81 -20.76
N ILE A 291 11.24 -1.08 -20.33
CA ILE A 291 10.54 -1.32 -19.05
C ILE A 291 9.93 -2.72 -19.03
N THR A 292 9.26 -3.14 -20.10
CA THR A 292 8.68 -4.49 -20.16
C THR A 292 9.74 -5.58 -20.07
N THR A 293 10.96 -5.35 -20.55
CA THR A 293 12.08 -6.30 -20.42
C THR A 293 12.63 -6.33 -18.99
N LEU A 294 12.75 -5.18 -18.34
CA LEU A 294 13.22 -5.08 -16.95
C LEU A 294 12.22 -5.68 -15.95
N LEU A 295 10.93 -5.65 -16.29
CA LEU A 295 9.83 -6.21 -15.49
C LEU A 295 9.30 -7.52 -16.07
N LYS A 296 10.08 -8.27 -16.86
CA LYS A 296 9.78 -9.69 -17.11
C LYS A 296 10.16 -10.49 -15.89
#